data_AF-A0A2S6BYJ5-F1
#
_entry.id   AF-A0A2S6BYJ5-F1
#
_cell.length_a   1.000
_cell.length_b   1.000
_cell.length_c   1.000
_cell.angle_alpha   90.00
_cell.angle_beta   90.00
_cell.angle_gamma   90.00
#
_symmetry.space_group_name_H-M   'P 1'
#
loop_
_entity.id
_entity.type
_entity.pdbx_description
1 polymer ?
#
loop_
_entity_poly.entity_id
_entity_poly.type
_entity_poly.pdbx_seq_one_letter_code
_entity_poly.pdbx_strand_id
1 'polypeptide(L)'
;MAYHFSQYVETVAAAGKAVYPLPLFTNAWQNYAEETQGSSEDSPAMVAGGGQPGDYPSGGGVSKVLDIWKLFAPSLELIVPDIYLNDYEASCQAYRHRGQGLLIPEQRRDGYGAKRIWAAFGSHQCVGTAPFGIDTLRTEELEKVWGKHYGLLAKISEYVLAAQRRKHGCKGIFFDELRKDGSDPSPTREVEFGEWNVRVERAHVFGKPSAGFGMVIHLSDNMFLLVGWGFQVSFTSKSGQTRFNGILRFEEKEVDAVTGELRTLRLLNDDETRSGKVAVMPSENPNYGGFPIAIT
;
A
#
# COMPACT_ATOMS: atom_id res chain seq x y z
N MET A 1 24.07 22.02 -4.21
CA MET A 1 22.66 22.38 -4.47
C MET A 1 21.72 22.01 -3.33
N ALA A 2 21.55 20.72 -2.98
CA ALA A 2 20.61 20.29 -1.94
C ALA A 2 20.75 21.05 -0.61
N TYR A 3 21.98 21.24 -0.13
CA TYR A 3 22.27 22.06 1.06
C TYR A 3 21.66 23.47 0.98
N HIS A 4 21.97 24.24 -0.08
CA HIS A 4 21.47 25.61 -0.22
C HIS A 4 19.95 25.68 -0.39
N PHE A 5 19.33 24.75 -1.13
CA PHE A 5 17.87 24.68 -1.22
C PHE A 5 17.23 24.39 0.13
N SER A 6 17.77 23.41 0.88
CA SER A 6 17.25 23.09 2.21
C SER A 6 17.33 24.28 3.18
N GLN A 7 18.43 25.06 3.17
CA GLN A 7 18.53 26.27 3.98
C GLN A 7 17.53 27.36 3.59
N TYR A 8 17.28 27.51 2.28
CA TYR A 8 16.28 28.46 1.79
C TYR A 8 14.87 28.05 2.26
N VAL A 9 14.51 26.77 2.06
CA VAL A 9 13.21 26.24 2.48
C VAL A 9 13.05 26.30 3.99
N GLU A 10 14.12 26.03 4.77
CA GLU A 10 14.12 26.20 6.23
C GLU A 10 13.79 27.62 6.64
N THR A 11 14.39 28.61 5.99
CA THR A 11 14.14 30.02 6.29
C THR A 11 12.65 30.36 6.13
N VAL A 12 12.02 29.87 5.06
CA VAL A 12 10.59 30.05 4.80
C VAL A 12 9.73 29.26 5.80
N ALA A 13 10.06 27.99 6.03
CA ALA A 13 9.32 27.10 6.91
C ALA A 13 9.34 27.58 8.37
N ALA A 14 10.51 27.98 8.88
CA ALA A 14 10.68 28.52 10.23
C ALA A 14 9.89 29.82 10.42
N ALA A 15 9.93 30.73 9.44
CA ALA A 15 9.15 31.97 9.48
C ALA A 15 7.63 31.68 9.51
N GLY A 16 7.16 30.73 8.71
CA GLY A 16 5.76 30.29 8.72
C GLY A 16 5.34 29.70 10.07
N LYS A 17 6.16 28.78 10.62
CA LYS A 17 5.89 28.14 11.92
C LYS A 17 5.90 29.13 13.09
N ALA A 18 6.70 30.18 13.03
CA ALA A 18 6.72 31.24 14.04
C ALA A 18 5.39 32.02 14.12
N VAL A 19 4.63 32.07 13.01
CA VAL A 19 3.29 32.69 12.97
C VAL A 19 2.21 31.67 13.32
N TYR A 20 2.23 30.49 12.69
CA TYR A 20 1.24 29.46 12.92
C TYR A 20 1.85 28.05 12.72
N PRO A 21 2.04 27.26 13.79
CA PRO A 21 2.86 26.04 13.76
C PRO A 21 2.10 24.83 13.21
N LEU A 22 1.68 24.88 11.94
CA LEU A 22 1.16 23.71 11.23
C LEU A 22 2.29 22.73 10.85
N PRO A 23 1.98 21.43 10.70
CA PRO A 23 2.89 20.49 10.06
C PRO A 23 3.22 20.94 8.63
N LEU A 24 4.50 20.94 8.28
CA LEU A 24 5.00 21.32 6.96
C LEU A 24 5.71 20.12 6.31
N PHE A 25 5.60 20.04 5.00
CA PHE A 25 6.37 19.09 4.19
C PHE A 25 6.85 19.76 2.90
N THR A 26 7.82 19.13 2.24
CA THR A 26 8.17 19.43 0.85
C THR A 26 8.06 18.16 0.02
N ASN A 27 7.51 18.27 -1.18
CA ASN A 27 7.53 17.19 -2.16
C ASN A 27 8.85 17.15 -2.94
N ALA A 28 9.08 16.02 -3.61
CA ALA A 28 10.29 15.76 -4.36
C ALA A 28 9.97 15.06 -5.69
N TRP A 29 10.26 15.74 -6.79
CA TRP A 29 10.39 15.11 -8.11
C TRP A 29 11.63 14.22 -8.09
N GLN A 30 11.38 12.92 -8.16
CA GLN A 30 12.39 11.88 -8.05
C GLN A 30 13.23 11.73 -9.32
N ASN A 31 14.43 11.19 -9.14
CA ASN A 31 15.25 10.73 -10.25
C ASN A 31 14.71 9.41 -10.81
N TYR A 32 14.89 9.20 -12.11
CA TYR A 32 14.42 8.02 -12.83
C TYR A 32 15.60 7.33 -13.53
N ALA A 33 16.26 6.41 -12.82
CA ALA A 33 17.28 5.52 -13.36
C ALA A 33 16.69 4.12 -13.63
N GLU A 34 17.26 3.35 -14.56
CA GLU A 34 16.84 1.95 -14.86
C GLU A 34 16.65 1.10 -13.59
N GLU A 35 17.54 1.26 -12.60
CA GLU A 35 17.52 0.57 -11.30
C GLU A 35 16.31 0.90 -10.42
N THR A 36 15.59 1.99 -10.72
CA THR A 36 14.47 2.52 -9.94
C THR A 36 13.14 2.49 -10.70
N GLN A 37 13.12 1.96 -11.93
CA GLN A 37 11.91 1.90 -12.75
C GLN A 37 10.92 0.87 -12.20
N GLY A 38 9.65 1.27 -12.09
CA GLY A 38 8.57 0.31 -11.89
C GLY A 38 8.40 -0.58 -13.12
N SER A 39 7.82 -1.78 -12.93
CA SER A 39 7.76 -2.87 -13.92
C SER A 39 6.93 -2.62 -15.19
N SER A 40 6.61 -1.37 -15.55
CA SER A 40 5.77 -1.07 -16.70
C SER A 40 5.92 0.40 -17.12
N GLU A 41 6.81 0.69 -18.08
CA GLU A 41 6.53 1.57 -19.24
C GLU A 41 7.83 1.90 -20.02
N ASP A 42 7.75 1.86 -21.35
CA ASP A 42 8.73 2.35 -22.34
C ASP A 42 8.82 3.89 -22.38
N SER A 43 8.69 4.55 -21.23
CA SER A 43 8.78 6.01 -21.14
C SER A 43 10.25 6.43 -21.26
N PRO A 44 10.62 7.32 -22.21
CA PRO A 44 12.01 7.74 -22.37
C PRO A 44 12.50 8.34 -21.06
N ALA A 45 13.57 7.78 -20.49
CA ALA A 45 14.10 8.16 -19.18
C ALA A 45 14.28 9.69 -19.01
N MET A 46 14.59 10.40 -20.11
CA MET A 46 14.74 11.86 -20.15
C MET A 46 13.46 12.64 -19.79
N VAL A 47 12.27 12.16 -20.18
CA VAL A 47 10.99 12.84 -19.86
C VAL A 47 10.56 12.55 -18.41
N ALA A 48 11.09 11.48 -17.82
CA ALA A 48 10.83 11.04 -16.46
C ALA A 48 11.81 11.62 -15.42
N GLY A 49 12.74 12.49 -15.83
CA GLY A 49 13.76 13.09 -14.95
C GLY A 49 15.14 12.42 -15.00
N GLY A 50 15.34 11.37 -15.78
CA GLY A 50 16.66 10.75 -16.01
C GLY A 50 17.42 10.31 -14.75
N GLY A 51 18.65 9.83 -14.95
CA GLY A 51 19.42 9.18 -13.89
C GLY A 51 20.35 10.13 -13.14
N GLN A 52 20.84 11.18 -13.80
CA GLN A 52 21.90 12.05 -13.27
C GLN A 52 21.34 13.36 -12.72
N PRO A 53 21.95 13.94 -11.66
CA PRO A 53 21.56 15.27 -11.20
C PRO A 53 21.68 16.29 -12.33
N GLY A 54 20.59 16.98 -12.65
CA GLY A 54 20.49 17.88 -13.80
C GLY A 54 19.59 17.35 -14.91
N ASP A 55 19.42 16.02 -15.00
CA ASP A 55 18.32 15.41 -15.76
C ASP A 55 16.99 15.59 -15.01
N TYR A 56 17.03 15.37 -13.69
CA TYR A 56 15.96 15.70 -12.74
C TYR A 56 16.33 17.01 -12.03
N PRO A 57 15.36 17.74 -11.43
CA PRO A 57 15.64 18.98 -10.70
C PRO A 57 16.59 18.75 -9.51
N SER A 58 17.88 18.92 -9.79
CA SER A 58 18.97 18.68 -8.84
C SER A 58 18.86 19.62 -7.65
N GLY A 59 18.94 19.04 -6.46
CA GLY A 59 18.85 19.75 -5.19
C GLY A 59 17.54 19.54 -4.44
N GLY A 60 16.49 19.04 -5.10
CA GLY A 60 15.27 18.58 -4.42
C GLY A 60 15.54 17.47 -3.38
N GLY A 61 14.54 17.18 -2.56
CA GLY A 61 14.58 16.19 -1.48
C GLY A 61 14.59 14.73 -1.93
N VAL A 62 15.37 14.38 -2.97
CA VAL A 62 15.46 13.01 -3.50
C VAL A 62 16.11 12.06 -2.50
N SER A 63 15.83 10.76 -2.63
CA SER A 63 16.21 9.71 -1.67
C SER A 63 17.70 9.72 -1.27
N LYS A 64 18.60 10.01 -2.23
CA LYS A 64 20.06 10.04 -2.02
C LYS A 64 20.56 11.21 -1.15
N VAL A 65 19.74 12.24 -0.91
CA VAL A 65 20.12 13.45 -0.17
C VAL A 65 19.17 13.78 0.98
N LEU A 66 18.33 12.84 1.40
CA LEU A 66 17.38 13.03 2.51
C LEU A 66 18.09 13.41 3.82
N ASP A 67 19.32 12.93 4.07
CA ASP A 67 20.11 13.32 5.24
C ASP A 67 20.44 14.82 5.26
N ILE A 68 20.74 15.41 4.09
CA ILE A 68 21.02 16.84 3.98
C ILE A 68 19.75 17.62 4.31
N TRP A 69 18.64 17.28 3.66
CA TRP A 69 17.37 17.97 3.88
C TRP A 69 16.86 17.84 5.33
N LYS A 70 16.98 16.66 5.95
CA LYS A 70 16.61 16.48 7.36
C LYS A 70 17.48 17.28 8.32
N LEU A 71 18.76 17.46 8.00
CA LEU A 71 19.69 18.21 8.86
C LEU A 71 19.52 19.73 8.73
N PHE A 72 19.31 20.22 7.50
CA PHE A 72 19.35 21.65 7.20
C PHE A 72 17.97 22.28 6.97
N ALA A 73 16.88 21.50 7.02
CA ALA A 73 15.50 21.97 7.08
C ALA A 73 14.70 21.32 8.23
N PRO A 74 15.12 21.50 9.51
CA PRO A 74 14.47 20.89 10.67
C PRO A 74 13.03 21.38 10.91
N SER A 75 12.62 22.51 10.33
CA SER A 75 11.24 22.99 10.40
C SER A 75 10.28 22.20 9.52
N LEU A 76 10.74 21.24 8.71
CA LEU A 76 9.88 20.33 7.96
C LEU A 76 9.67 19.00 8.72
N GLU A 77 8.42 18.62 8.99
CA GLU A 77 8.10 17.29 9.53
C GLU A 77 8.50 16.19 8.54
N LEU A 78 8.16 16.39 7.26
CA LEU A 78 8.29 15.37 6.22
C LEU A 78 8.98 15.90 4.96
N ILE A 79 9.79 15.04 4.36
CA ILE A 79 10.25 15.19 2.98
C ILE A 79 9.65 14.00 2.25
N VAL A 80 8.87 14.25 1.21
CA VAL A 80 7.94 13.25 0.66
C VAL A 80 8.09 13.10 -0.85
N PRO A 81 7.87 11.88 -1.40
CA PRO A 81 8.07 11.63 -2.82
C PRO A 81 6.82 11.87 -3.66
N ASP A 82 7.01 12.40 -4.85
CA ASP A 82 6.03 12.27 -5.93
C ASP A 82 6.28 10.94 -6.64
N ILE A 83 5.33 9.98 -6.57
CA ILE A 83 5.52 8.62 -7.09
C ILE A 83 4.63 8.39 -8.31
N TYR A 84 5.19 8.68 -9.49
CA TYR A 84 4.53 8.41 -10.77
C TYR A 84 5.04 7.15 -11.45
N LEU A 85 6.36 7.00 -11.55
CA LEU A 85 6.99 5.98 -12.40
C LEU A 85 7.94 5.07 -11.62
N ASN A 86 8.53 5.57 -10.52
CA ASN A 86 9.45 4.79 -9.72
C ASN A 86 8.78 3.57 -9.10
N ASP A 87 9.58 2.55 -8.76
CA ASP A 87 9.11 1.44 -7.95
C ASP A 87 8.48 1.97 -6.66
N TYR A 88 7.20 1.62 -6.47
CA TYR A 88 6.37 2.27 -5.48
C TYR A 88 6.74 1.83 -4.05
N GLU A 89 6.99 0.54 -3.82
CA GLU A 89 7.39 0.03 -2.49
C GLU A 89 8.80 0.49 -2.14
N ALA A 90 9.75 0.48 -3.09
CA ALA A 90 11.10 0.98 -2.87
C ALA A 90 11.10 2.49 -2.57
N SER A 91 10.26 3.27 -3.26
CA SER A 91 10.08 4.70 -2.98
C SER A 91 9.50 4.90 -1.58
N CYS A 92 8.43 4.18 -1.22
CA CYS A 92 7.86 4.24 0.13
C CYS A 92 8.93 3.91 1.20
N GLN A 93 9.72 2.85 1.00
CA GLN A 93 10.78 2.45 1.91
C GLN A 93 11.88 3.52 2.03
N ALA A 94 12.33 4.09 0.91
CA ALA A 94 13.35 5.12 0.89
C ALA A 94 12.90 6.37 1.66
N TYR A 95 11.64 6.78 1.52
CA TYR A 95 11.13 7.99 2.17
C TYR A 95 10.67 7.75 3.61
N ARG A 96 10.61 6.51 4.10
CA ARG A 96 10.64 6.21 5.55
C ARG A 96 12.02 6.40 6.19
N HIS A 97 12.92 7.11 5.52
CA HIS A 97 14.26 7.47 5.98
C HIS A 97 14.28 7.94 7.43
N ARG A 98 15.16 7.35 8.25
CA ARG A 98 15.26 7.61 9.70
C ARG A 98 13.94 7.53 10.47
N GLY A 99 12.97 6.76 9.96
CA GLY A 99 11.68 6.56 10.60
C GLY A 99 10.71 7.74 10.49
N GLN A 100 10.99 8.77 9.66
CA GLN A 100 10.01 9.85 9.41
C GLN A 100 8.67 9.28 8.95
N GLY A 101 7.57 10.02 9.13
CA GLY A 101 6.28 9.64 8.54
C GLY A 101 6.34 9.57 7.01
N LEU A 102 5.34 8.96 6.39
CA LEU A 102 5.22 8.92 4.93
C LEU A 102 3.88 9.52 4.50
N LEU A 103 3.94 10.39 3.51
CA LEU A 103 2.82 10.94 2.78
C LEU A 103 3.21 10.82 1.30
N ILE A 104 2.27 10.42 0.44
CA ILE A 104 2.47 10.43 -1.01
C ILE A 104 1.63 11.58 -1.57
N PRO A 105 2.16 12.81 -1.65
CA PRO A 105 1.39 14.00 -2.04
C PRO A 105 1.01 14.00 -3.53
N GLU A 106 1.72 13.24 -4.36
CA GLU A 106 1.42 13.09 -5.77
C GLU A 106 1.70 11.66 -6.25
N GLN A 107 0.79 11.12 -7.06
CA GLN A 107 0.93 9.82 -7.70
C GLN A 107 -0.03 9.68 -8.89
N ARG A 108 0.11 8.57 -9.64
CA ARG A 108 -0.85 8.18 -10.69
C ARG A 108 -2.28 8.12 -10.15
N ARG A 109 -3.21 8.67 -10.93
CA ARG A 109 -4.67 8.68 -10.63
C ARG A 109 -5.44 7.49 -11.19
N ASP A 110 -4.76 6.51 -11.78
CA ASP A 110 -5.38 5.35 -12.42
C ASP A 110 -5.41 4.12 -11.50
N GLY A 111 -5.93 3.01 -12.02
CA GLY A 111 -6.01 1.75 -11.28
C GLY A 111 -4.65 1.16 -10.89
N TYR A 112 -3.53 1.60 -11.49
CA TYR A 112 -2.18 1.20 -11.09
C TYR A 112 -1.81 1.87 -9.76
N GLY A 113 -1.99 3.19 -9.67
CA GLY A 113 -1.78 3.95 -8.44
C GLY A 113 -2.72 3.52 -7.31
N ALA A 114 -4.01 3.30 -7.62
CA ALA A 114 -5.02 2.94 -6.61
C ALA A 114 -4.72 1.63 -5.88
N LYS A 115 -4.16 0.62 -6.55
CA LYS A 115 -3.75 -0.64 -5.90
C LYS A 115 -2.56 -0.46 -4.96
N ARG A 116 -1.60 0.39 -5.34
CA ARG A 116 -0.32 0.56 -4.63
C ARG A 116 -0.45 1.25 -3.29
N ILE A 117 -1.48 2.07 -3.08
CA ILE A 117 -1.71 2.73 -1.78
C ILE A 117 -1.82 1.73 -0.63
N TRP A 118 -2.30 0.50 -0.91
CA TRP A 118 -2.40 -0.54 0.09
C TRP A 118 -1.04 -0.91 0.68
N ALA A 119 0.01 -0.97 -0.14
CA ALA A 119 1.37 -1.14 0.35
C ALA A 119 1.86 0.10 1.12
N ALA A 120 1.57 1.33 0.66
CA ALA A 120 1.93 2.54 1.41
C ALA A 120 1.33 2.52 2.83
N PHE A 121 0.01 2.35 2.95
CA PHE A 121 -0.68 2.34 4.24
C PHE A 121 -0.29 1.13 5.09
N GLY A 122 -0.33 -0.07 4.52
CA GLY A 122 -0.21 -1.33 5.25
C GLY A 122 1.23 -1.83 5.45
N SER A 123 2.21 -1.37 4.67
CA SER A 123 3.61 -1.81 4.80
C SER A 123 4.57 -0.68 5.17
N HIS A 124 4.20 0.58 4.92
CA HIS A 124 5.08 1.73 5.14
C HIS A 124 4.47 2.80 6.04
N GLN A 125 3.44 2.48 6.83
CA GLN A 125 2.78 3.39 7.79
C GLN A 125 2.48 4.78 7.18
N CYS A 126 2.05 4.80 5.91
CA CYS A 126 1.67 6.02 5.24
C CYS A 126 0.46 6.66 5.92
N VAL A 127 0.47 7.99 6.04
CA VAL A 127 -0.61 8.76 6.66
C VAL A 127 -1.57 9.35 5.61
N GLY A 128 -1.18 9.34 4.33
CA GLY A 128 -2.03 9.86 3.27
C GLY A 128 -1.46 9.63 1.87
N THR A 129 -2.36 9.58 0.90
CA THR A 129 -2.01 9.54 -0.54
C THR A 129 -2.90 10.51 -1.30
N ALA A 130 -2.35 11.19 -2.30
CA ALA A 130 -3.07 12.16 -3.11
C ALA A 130 -2.79 11.90 -4.60
N PRO A 131 -3.69 11.20 -5.32
CA PRO A 131 -3.59 11.07 -6.76
C PRO A 131 -3.74 12.44 -7.43
N PHE A 132 -2.83 12.76 -8.36
CA PHE A 132 -2.78 14.07 -8.98
C PHE A 132 -3.83 14.25 -10.09
N GLY A 133 -4.41 15.44 -10.20
CA GLY A 133 -5.32 15.83 -11.28
C GLY A 133 -6.66 15.09 -11.28
N ILE A 134 -7.19 14.68 -10.12
CA ILE A 134 -8.49 13.99 -10.04
C ILE A 134 -9.67 14.84 -10.51
N ASP A 135 -9.55 16.16 -10.47
CA ASP A 135 -10.57 17.14 -10.88
C ASP A 135 -10.89 17.10 -12.39
N THR A 136 -10.02 16.49 -13.21
CA THR A 136 -10.27 16.33 -14.65
C THR A 136 -10.99 15.02 -14.99
N LEU A 137 -11.30 14.17 -14.01
CA LEU A 137 -12.00 12.91 -14.21
C LEU A 137 -13.49 13.08 -13.91
N ARG A 138 -14.33 12.28 -14.57
CA ARG A 138 -15.76 12.22 -14.23
C ARG A 138 -15.95 11.45 -12.92
N THR A 139 -17.01 11.77 -12.19
CA THR A 139 -17.34 11.11 -10.91
C THR A 139 -17.40 9.59 -11.04
N GLU A 140 -18.00 9.06 -12.10
CA GLU A 140 -18.14 7.60 -12.28
C GLU A 140 -16.78 6.92 -12.48
N GLU A 141 -15.81 7.63 -13.07
CA GLU A 141 -14.44 7.13 -13.22
C GLU A 141 -13.69 7.16 -11.89
N LEU A 142 -13.86 8.22 -11.10
CA LEU A 142 -13.30 8.32 -9.75
C LEU A 142 -13.85 7.23 -8.82
N GLU A 143 -15.17 6.99 -8.85
CA GLU A 143 -15.79 5.93 -8.06
C GLU A 143 -15.28 4.55 -8.44
N LYS A 144 -15.14 4.29 -9.75
CA LYS A 144 -14.62 3.03 -10.28
C LYS A 144 -13.15 2.78 -9.88
N VAL A 145 -12.31 3.81 -9.92
CA VAL A 145 -10.86 3.67 -9.67
C VAL A 145 -10.53 3.80 -8.19
N TRP A 146 -11.05 4.81 -7.50
CA TRP A 146 -10.66 5.17 -6.13
C TRP A 146 -11.75 4.90 -5.10
N GLY A 147 -13.03 4.96 -5.49
CA GLY A 147 -14.16 4.86 -4.56
C GLY A 147 -14.09 3.65 -3.64
N LYS A 148 -13.81 2.47 -4.19
CA LYS A 148 -13.66 1.24 -3.39
C LYS A 148 -12.41 1.22 -2.50
N HIS A 149 -11.32 1.83 -2.94
CA HIS A 149 -10.06 1.85 -2.20
C HIS A 149 -10.16 2.76 -0.99
N TYR A 150 -10.50 4.04 -1.20
CA TYR A 150 -10.66 4.99 -0.11
C TYR A 150 -11.91 4.74 0.71
N GLY A 151 -13.01 4.27 0.09
CA GLY A 151 -14.21 3.87 0.82
C GLY A 151 -13.93 2.75 1.82
N LEU A 152 -13.14 1.74 1.41
CA LEU A 152 -12.76 0.67 2.33
C LEU A 152 -11.79 1.17 3.40
N LEU A 153 -10.72 1.91 3.03
CA LEU A 153 -9.76 2.49 3.99
C LEU A 153 -10.43 3.41 5.02
N ALA A 154 -11.43 4.21 4.61
CA ALA A 154 -12.19 5.08 5.51
C ALA A 154 -12.92 4.26 6.58
N LYS A 155 -13.63 3.20 6.17
CA LYS A 155 -14.36 2.30 7.07
C LYS A 155 -13.44 1.61 8.10
N ILE A 156 -12.22 1.28 7.71
CA ILE A 156 -11.28 0.53 8.57
C ILE A 156 -10.13 1.37 9.12
N SER A 157 -10.25 2.70 9.05
CA SER A 157 -9.17 3.64 9.40
C SER A 157 -8.65 3.46 10.82
N GLU A 158 -9.53 3.23 11.81
CA GLU A 158 -9.13 2.99 13.19
C GLU A 158 -8.27 1.73 13.36
N TYR A 159 -8.60 0.65 12.65
CA TYR A 159 -7.82 -0.60 12.67
C TYR A 159 -6.45 -0.41 12.02
N VAL A 160 -6.38 0.34 10.92
CA VAL A 160 -5.10 0.65 10.25
C VAL A 160 -4.22 1.52 11.13
N LEU A 161 -4.76 2.61 11.68
CA LEU A 161 -4.01 3.49 12.57
C LEU A 161 -3.54 2.75 13.83
N ALA A 162 -4.37 1.88 14.41
CA ALA A 162 -3.97 1.04 15.53
C ALA A 162 -2.86 0.04 15.16
N ALA A 163 -2.92 -0.55 13.97
CA ALA A 163 -1.89 -1.45 13.45
C ALA A 163 -0.58 -0.72 13.16
N GLN A 164 -0.63 0.48 12.59
CA GLN A 164 0.54 1.30 12.30
C GLN A 164 1.32 1.70 13.56
N ARG A 165 0.73 1.68 14.75
CA ARG A 165 1.47 1.91 16.01
C ARG A 165 2.37 0.75 16.43
N ARG A 166 2.19 -0.44 15.83
CA ARG A 166 2.95 -1.64 16.15
C ARG A 166 3.88 -1.99 14.99
N LYS A 167 5.11 -2.38 15.33
CA LYS A 167 6.04 -2.92 14.33
C LYS A 167 5.41 -4.18 13.74
N HIS A 168 5.30 -4.25 12.42
CA HIS A 168 4.61 -5.34 11.70
C HIS A 168 3.17 -5.55 12.18
N GLY A 169 2.42 -4.51 12.53
CA GLY A 169 1.00 -4.65 12.92
C GLY A 169 0.06 -4.97 11.74
N CYS A 170 0.48 -4.64 10.52
CA CYS A 170 -0.22 -4.97 9.30
C CYS A 170 0.77 -5.17 8.13
N LYS A 171 0.25 -5.74 7.04
CA LYS A 171 0.95 -5.90 5.76
C LYS A 171 0.02 -5.52 4.63
N GLY A 172 0.40 -4.49 3.89
CA GLY A 172 -0.26 -4.06 2.68
C GLY A 172 0.20 -4.86 1.47
N ILE A 173 -0.73 -5.19 0.57
CA ILE A 173 -0.47 -6.02 -0.61
C ILE A 173 -1.18 -5.47 -1.84
N PHE A 174 -0.60 -5.75 -3.00
CA PHE A 174 -1.23 -5.58 -4.30
C PHE A 174 -0.70 -6.65 -5.27
N PHE A 175 -1.57 -7.05 -6.18
CA PHE A 175 -1.31 -7.97 -7.26
C PHE A 175 -1.76 -7.30 -8.56
N ASP A 176 -0.83 -7.05 -9.48
CA ASP A 176 -1.14 -6.46 -10.79
C ASP A 176 -1.80 -7.49 -11.72
N GLU A 177 -2.19 -7.09 -12.92
CA GLU A 177 -2.72 -8.05 -13.91
C GLU A 177 -1.65 -9.09 -14.28
N LEU A 178 -2.09 -10.31 -14.63
CA LEU A 178 -1.19 -11.29 -15.25
C LEU A 178 -0.63 -10.73 -16.55
N ARG A 179 0.62 -11.07 -16.85
CA ARG A 179 1.24 -10.73 -18.14
C ARG A 179 0.49 -11.42 -19.28
N LYS A 180 0.69 -10.93 -20.51
CA LYS A 180 0.04 -11.49 -21.72
C LYS A 180 0.39 -12.97 -21.95
N ASP A 181 1.56 -13.41 -21.49
CA ASP A 181 2.02 -14.80 -21.53
C ASP A 181 1.46 -15.68 -20.39
N GLY A 182 0.62 -15.11 -19.52
CA GLY A 182 0.01 -15.78 -18.38
C GLY A 182 0.87 -15.81 -17.12
N SER A 183 2.11 -15.33 -17.16
CA SER A 183 2.96 -15.27 -15.97
C SER A 183 2.48 -14.22 -14.97
N ASP A 184 2.62 -14.54 -13.68
CA ASP A 184 2.28 -13.62 -12.59
C ASP A 184 3.47 -12.69 -12.30
N PRO A 185 3.35 -11.36 -12.53
CA PRO A 185 4.42 -10.43 -12.19
C PRO A 185 4.49 -10.14 -10.67
N SER A 186 3.50 -10.56 -9.90
CA SER A 186 3.37 -10.21 -8.48
C SER A 186 3.82 -11.38 -7.60
N PRO A 187 4.88 -11.20 -6.79
CA PRO A 187 5.39 -12.27 -5.96
C PRO A 187 4.44 -12.57 -4.79
N THR A 188 4.48 -13.83 -4.32
CA THR A 188 3.91 -14.21 -3.03
C THR A 188 4.53 -13.37 -1.92
N ARG A 189 3.72 -12.93 -0.96
CA ARG A 189 4.18 -12.12 0.17
C ARG A 189 4.15 -12.96 1.43
N GLU A 190 5.29 -13.07 2.09
CA GLU A 190 5.41 -13.71 3.40
C GLU A 190 5.66 -12.63 4.46
N VAL A 191 4.95 -12.74 5.58
CA VAL A 191 5.05 -11.80 6.70
C VAL A 191 4.87 -12.53 8.02
N GLU A 192 5.64 -12.11 9.02
CA GLU A 192 5.53 -12.64 10.38
C GLU A 192 4.63 -11.74 11.24
N PHE A 193 3.69 -12.36 11.96
CA PHE A 193 2.84 -11.70 12.95
C PHE A 193 2.86 -12.51 14.25
N GLY A 194 3.68 -12.08 15.21
CA GLY A 194 3.87 -12.82 16.46
C GLY A 194 4.35 -14.26 16.21
N GLU A 195 3.53 -15.23 16.61
CA GLU A 195 3.79 -16.68 16.48
C GLU A 195 3.35 -17.26 15.12
N TRP A 196 2.99 -16.42 14.15
CA TRP A 196 2.47 -16.85 12.85
C TRP A 196 3.37 -16.40 11.70
N ASN A 197 3.69 -17.34 10.82
CA ASN A 197 4.10 -17.05 9.46
C ASN A 197 2.85 -16.99 8.60
N VAL A 198 2.64 -15.86 7.95
CA VAL A 198 1.46 -15.60 7.13
C VAL A 198 1.89 -15.42 5.68
N ARG A 199 1.34 -16.27 4.82
CA ARG A 199 1.59 -16.24 3.38
C ARG A 199 0.36 -15.68 2.68
N VAL A 200 0.58 -14.65 1.88
CA VAL A 200 -0.44 -13.94 1.09
C VAL A 200 -0.15 -14.15 -0.38
N GLU A 201 -1.10 -14.73 -1.08
CA GLU A 201 -1.01 -15.09 -2.49
C GLU A 201 -2.19 -14.49 -3.26
N ARG A 202 -2.06 -14.39 -4.58
CA ARG A 202 -3.19 -14.06 -5.43
C ARG A 202 -4.28 -15.11 -5.25
N ALA A 203 -5.52 -14.69 -5.06
CA ALA A 203 -6.63 -15.63 -5.01
C ALA A 203 -6.79 -16.28 -6.39
N HIS A 204 -6.71 -17.61 -6.41
CA HIS A 204 -7.00 -18.38 -7.60
C HIS A 204 -7.72 -19.65 -7.19
N VAL A 205 -8.89 -19.88 -7.77
CA VAL A 205 -9.59 -21.14 -7.54
C VAL A 205 -9.97 -21.83 -8.83
N PHE A 206 -10.74 -21.15 -9.69
CA PHE A 206 -11.02 -21.58 -11.05
C PHE A 206 -10.73 -20.43 -12.02
N GLY A 207 -10.83 -20.70 -13.32
CA GLY A 207 -10.71 -19.71 -14.40
C GLY A 207 -9.42 -18.89 -14.37
N LYS A 208 -9.53 -17.58 -14.66
CA LYS A 208 -8.39 -16.67 -14.71
C LYS A 208 -8.35 -15.80 -13.44
N PRO A 209 -7.25 -15.80 -12.67
CA PRO A 209 -7.17 -14.94 -11.50
C PRO A 209 -7.01 -13.47 -11.93
N SER A 210 -7.62 -12.56 -11.17
CA SER A 210 -7.60 -11.12 -11.44
C SER A 210 -6.49 -10.42 -10.66
N ALA A 211 -6.24 -9.15 -10.96
CA ALA A 211 -5.59 -8.24 -10.03
C ALA A 211 -6.26 -8.27 -8.63
N GLY A 212 -5.48 -7.92 -7.62
CA GLY A 212 -5.89 -7.93 -6.22
C GLY A 212 -5.19 -6.84 -5.43
N PHE A 213 -5.73 -6.52 -4.27
CA PHE A 213 -5.18 -5.52 -3.37
C PHE A 213 -5.81 -5.66 -1.99
N GLY A 214 -5.11 -5.20 -0.96
CA GLY A 214 -5.65 -5.28 0.38
C GLY A 214 -4.62 -5.17 1.48
N MET A 215 -5.01 -5.65 2.65
CA MET A 215 -4.19 -5.65 3.84
C MET A 215 -4.53 -6.86 4.71
N VAL A 216 -3.49 -7.40 5.34
CA VAL A 216 -3.63 -8.30 6.49
C VAL A 216 -3.29 -7.50 7.73
N ILE A 217 -4.21 -7.42 8.69
CA ILE A 217 -4.01 -6.72 9.97
C ILE A 217 -4.03 -7.75 11.09
N HIS A 218 -2.98 -7.79 11.90
CA HIS A 218 -2.94 -8.64 13.09
C HIS A 218 -3.62 -7.91 14.25
N LEU A 219 -4.75 -8.44 14.75
CA LEU A 219 -5.52 -7.79 15.81
C LEU A 219 -4.95 -8.13 17.18
N SER A 220 -4.84 -9.43 17.47
CA SER A 220 -4.32 -10.00 18.71
C SER A 220 -4.07 -11.49 18.48
N ASP A 221 -3.19 -12.12 19.27
CA ASP A 221 -2.98 -13.57 19.31
C ASP A 221 -3.13 -14.27 17.95
N ASN A 222 -4.26 -14.97 17.75
CA ASN A 222 -4.60 -15.76 16.57
C ASN A 222 -5.72 -15.10 15.72
N MET A 223 -5.96 -13.81 15.90
CA MET A 223 -7.00 -13.03 15.24
C MET A 223 -6.41 -12.07 14.21
N PHE A 224 -6.92 -12.17 12.99
CA PHE A 224 -6.51 -11.36 11.85
C PHE A 224 -7.74 -10.74 11.20
N LEU A 225 -7.60 -9.51 10.73
CA LEU A 225 -8.57 -8.85 9.86
C LEU A 225 -8.00 -8.81 8.45
N LEU A 226 -8.73 -9.39 7.51
CA LEU A 226 -8.40 -9.36 6.09
C LEU A 226 -9.27 -8.33 5.39
N VAL A 227 -8.64 -7.42 4.65
CA VAL A 227 -9.31 -6.29 4.03
C VAL A 227 -8.91 -6.23 2.56
N GLY A 228 -9.88 -6.22 1.65
CA GLY A 228 -9.62 -6.06 0.21
C GLY A 228 -10.13 -7.24 -0.63
N TRP A 229 -9.56 -7.39 -1.83
CA TRP A 229 -10.05 -8.31 -2.86
C TRP A 229 -8.91 -9.00 -3.63
N GLY A 230 -9.19 -10.20 -4.14
CA GLY A 230 -8.32 -10.90 -5.09
C GLY A 230 -7.05 -11.50 -4.49
N PHE A 231 -7.07 -11.80 -3.18
CA PHE A 231 -5.96 -12.44 -2.48
C PHE A 231 -6.43 -13.56 -1.56
N GLN A 232 -5.53 -14.43 -1.15
CA GLN A 232 -5.81 -15.50 -0.21
C GLN A 232 -4.69 -15.57 0.82
N VAL A 233 -5.02 -16.03 2.02
CA VAL A 233 -4.10 -16.04 3.15
C VAL A 233 -4.03 -17.43 3.76
N SER A 234 -2.82 -17.93 3.95
CA SER A 234 -2.54 -19.14 4.72
C SER A 234 -1.67 -18.82 5.93
N PHE A 235 -1.86 -19.59 7.00
CA PHE A 235 -1.23 -19.38 8.29
C PHE A 235 -0.44 -20.62 8.66
N THR A 236 0.78 -20.42 9.14
CA THR A 236 1.64 -21.49 9.66
C THR A 236 2.16 -21.07 11.02
N SER A 237 1.96 -21.92 12.04
CA SER A 237 2.48 -21.64 13.38
C SER A 237 4.02 -21.72 13.38
N LYS A 238 4.67 -20.80 14.08
CA LYS A 238 6.13 -20.80 14.31
C LYS A 238 6.55 -21.78 15.42
N SER A 239 5.60 -22.25 16.23
CA SER A 239 5.90 -23.19 17.30
C SER A 239 6.27 -24.56 16.74
N GLY A 240 7.48 -25.04 17.08
CA GLY A 240 7.95 -26.38 16.72
C GLY A 240 7.15 -27.52 17.37
N GLN A 241 6.23 -27.22 18.30
CA GLN A 241 5.35 -28.19 18.92
C GLN A 241 4.02 -28.35 18.15
N THR A 242 3.71 -27.44 17.23
CA THR A 242 2.45 -27.47 16.48
C THR A 242 2.40 -28.69 15.58
N ARG A 243 1.43 -29.58 15.84
CA ARG A 243 1.14 -30.75 15.00
C ARG A 243 0.16 -30.42 13.87
N PHE A 244 -0.75 -29.47 14.12
CA PHE A 244 -1.78 -29.04 13.21
C PHE A 244 -2.17 -27.59 13.54
N ASN A 245 -2.38 -26.77 12.51
CA ASN A 245 -3.09 -25.50 12.63
C ASN A 245 -4.05 -25.35 11.46
N GLY A 246 -5.09 -24.55 11.66
CA GLY A 246 -6.09 -24.27 10.65
C GLY A 246 -6.96 -23.10 11.09
N ILE A 247 -7.83 -22.65 10.19
CA ILE A 247 -8.77 -21.57 10.46
C ILE A 247 -9.90 -22.12 11.31
N LEU A 248 -9.98 -21.65 12.56
CA LEU A 248 -11.03 -22.04 13.49
C LEU A 248 -12.38 -21.39 13.15
N ARG A 249 -12.34 -20.14 12.69
CA ARG A 249 -13.53 -19.33 12.38
C ARG A 249 -13.16 -18.28 11.34
N PHE A 250 -13.94 -18.20 10.27
CA PHE A 250 -13.81 -17.16 9.26
C PHE A 250 -15.15 -16.43 9.11
N GLU A 251 -15.14 -15.11 9.30
CA GLU A 251 -16.34 -14.28 9.34
C GLU A 251 -16.19 -13.15 8.33
N GLU A 252 -17.20 -13.01 7.46
CA GLU A 252 -17.35 -11.79 6.70
C GLU A 252 -17.91 -10.69 7.59
N LYS A 253 -17.27 -9.52 7.54
CA LYS A 253 -17.59 -8.38 8.40
C LYS A 253 -18.10 -7.20 7.59
N GLU A 254 -19.02 -6.47 8.19
CA GLU A 254 -19.39 -5.11 7.79
C GLU A 254 -19.00 -4.14 8.90
N VAL A 255 -18.51 -2.96 8.52
CA VAL A 255 -18.26 -1.86 9.46
C VAL A 255 -19.56 -1.08 9.63
N ASP A 256 -20.04 -0.97 10.87
CA ASP A 256 -21.15 -0.09 11.21
C ASP A 256 -20.72 1.37 10.99
N ALA A 257 -21.46 2.09 10.15
CA ALA A 257 -21.09 3.42 9.70
C ALA A 257 -21.13 4.50 10.80
N VAL A 258 -21.81 4.24 11.92
CA VAL A 258 -21.96 5.19 13.03
C VAL A 258 -20.92 4.93 14.11
N THR A 259 -20.67 3.66 14.41
CA THR A 259 -19.84 3.24 15.55
C THR A 259 -18.44 2.77 15.16
N GLY A 260 -18.21 2.40 13.91
CA GLY A 260 -16.94 1.79 13.45
C GLY A 260 -16.77 0.32 13.85
N GLU A 261 -17.77 -0.28 14.51
CA GLU A 261 -17.70 -1.67 14.97
C GLU A 261 -17.87 -2.67 13.83
N LEU A 262 -17.15 -3.80 13.91
CA LEU A 262 -17.25 -4.90 12.95
C LEU A 262 -18.41 -5.84 13.32
N ARG A 263 -19.46 -5.83 12.50
CA ARG A 263 -20.60 -6.76 12.60
C ARG A 263 -20.40 -7.96 11.70
N THR A 264 -20.69 -9.16 12.19
CA THR A 264 -20.65 -10.39 11.38
C THR A 264 -21.86 -10.42 10.43
N LEU A 265 -21.59 -10.52 9.13
CA LEU A 265 -22.62 -10.75 8.10
C LEU A 265 -22.90 -12.24 7.94
N ARG A 266 -21.84 -13.02 7.67
CA ARG A 266 -21.94 -14.47 7.48
C ARG A 266 -20.67 -15.17 7.97
N LEU A 267 -20.82 -16.46 8.25
CA LEU A 267 -19.72 -17.37 8.49
C LEU A 267 -19.32 -18.04 7.18
N LEU A 268 -18.02 -18.09 6.93
CA LEU A 268 -17.41 -18.77 5.79
C LEU A 268 -16.75 -20.05 6.31
N ASN A 269 -16.92 -21.16 5.61
CA ASN A 269 -16.38 -22.45 6.03
C ASN A 269 -16.10 -23.34 4.81
N ASP A 270 -15.73 -24.61 5.03
CA ASP A 270 -15.57 -25.64 4.00
C ASP A 270 -14.89 -25.17 2.72
N ASP A 271 -15.55 -25.18 1.56
CA ASP A 271 -14.98 -24.77 0.27
C ASP A 271 -14.45 -23.33 0.28
N GLU A 272 -15.16 -22.39 0.93
CA GLU A 272 -14.74 -20.99 1.09
C GLU A 272 -13.44 -20.85 1.92
N THR A 273 -13.08 -21.89 2.68
CA THR A 273 -11.84 -21.96 3.46
C THR A 273 -10.87 -23.05 3.02
N ARG A 274 -11.20 -23.80 1.96
CA ARG A 274 -10.54 -25.06 1.55
C ARG A 274 -10.36 -26.02 2.73
N SER A 275 -11.44 -26.26 3.45
CA SER A 275 -11.49 -27.06 4.68
C SER A 275 -10.54 -26.52 5.75
N GLY A 276 -10.60 -25.21 6.01
CA GLY A 276 -9.85 -24.52 7.06
C GLY A 276 -8.37 -24.24 6.75
N LYS A 277 -7.92 -24.41 5.50
CA LYS A 277 -6.51 -24.23 5.11
C LYS A 277 -6.16 -22.81 4.68
N VAL A 278 -7.08 -22.11 4.03
CA VAL A 278 -6.83 -20.83 3.37
C VAL A 278 -8.03 -19.91 3.55
N ALA A 279 -7.82 -18.67 3.96
CA ALA A 279 -8.85 -17.64 3.96
C ALA A 279 -8.85 -16.96 2.59
N VAL A 280 -9.90 -17.19 1.79
CA VAL A 280 -10.00 -16.64 0.43
C VAL A 280 -10.73 -15.31 0.48
N MET A 281 -10.07 -14.26 -0.03
CA MET A 281 -10.68 -12.95 -0.29
C MET A 281 -10.96 -12.84 -1.80
N PRO A 282 -12.21 -13.09 -2.26
CA PRO A 282 -12.55 -13.07 -3.68
C PRO A 282 -12.13 -11.81 -4.39
N SER A 283 -11.93 -11.92 -5.71
CA SER A 283 -11.97 -10.73 -6.55
C SER A 283 -13.40 -10.20 -6.67
N GLU A 284 -13.53 -8.93 -7.06
CA GLU A 284 -14.85 -8.30 -7.24
C GLU A 284 -15.72 -9.03 -8.28
N ASN A 285 -15.08 -9.58 -9.32
CA ASN A 285 -15.73 -10.38 -10.34
C ASN A 285 -14.90 -11.67 -10.56
N PRO A 286 -15.10 -12.71 -9.75
CA PRO A 286 -14.38 -13.96 -9.88
C PRO A 286 -14.67 -14.62 -11.22
N ASN A 287 -13.63 -15.05 -11.92
CA ASN A 287 -13.78 -15.83 -13.14
C ASN A 287 -13.70 -17.31 -12.78
N TYR A 288 -14.84 -18.02 -12.84
CA TYR A 288 -14.89 -19.44 -12.53
C TYR A 288 -14.56 -20.35 -13.72
N GLY A 289 -14.18 -19.81 -14.88
CA GLY A 289 -13.76 -20.61 -16.04
C GLY A 289 -14.85 -21.51 -16.61
N GLY A 290 -16.13 -21.15 -16.41
CA GLY A 290 -17.28 -21.99 -16.80
C GLY A 290 -17.57 -23.14 -15.85
N PHE A 291 -16.86 -23.25 -14.72
CA PHE A 291 -17.17 -24.21 -13.68
C PHE A 291 -18.47 -23.80 -12.94
N PRO A 292 -19.38 -24.75 -12.62
CA PRO A 292 -20.69 -24.41 -12.08
C PRO A 292 -20.67 -24.05 -10.59
N ILE A 293 -19.57 -24.35 -9.88
CA ILE A 293 -19.45 -24.09 -8.44
C ILE A 293 -18.80 -22.72 -8.22
N ALA A 294 -19.56 -21.82 -7.61
CA ALA A 294 -19.06 -20.57 -7.04
C ALA A 294 -18.79 -20.77 -5.54
N ILE A 295 -17.74 -20.13 -5.04
CA ILE A 295 -17.11 -20.42 -3.74
C ILE A 295 -16.80 -19.13 -2.97
N THR A 296 -17.39 -18.02 -3.40
CA THR A 296 -17.24 -16.69 -2.80
C THR A 296 -18.48 -15.84 -3.06
#